data_AF-A0A2D7S0Q9-F1
#
_entry.id   AF-A0A2D7S0Q9-F1
#
_cell.length_a   1.000
_cell.length_b   1.000
_cell.length_c   1.000
_cell.angle_alpha   90.00
_cell.angle_beta   90.00
_cell.angle_gamma   90.00
#
_symmetry.space_group_name_H-M   'P 1'
#
loop_
_entity.id
_entity.type
_entity.pdbx_description
1 polymer ?
#
loop_
_entity_poly.entity_id
_entity_poly.type
_entity_poly.pdbx_seq_one_letter_code
_entity_poly.pdbx_strand_id
1 'polypeptide(L)'
;GIGTVDLDTNPAELIALQGVRLFAGYASWAPGQLDAELVDDAWIVLDAAESDLLHPEPAELWWTVVGRQRSDIRLLANYPSEPWVN
;
A
#
# COMPACT_ATOMS: atom_id res chain seq x y z
N GLY A 1 15.64 -2.46 0.14
CA GLY A 1 15.23 -1.19 -0.50
C GLY A 1 14.17 -1.49 -1.54
N ILE A 2 13.13 -0.66 -1.64
CA ILE A 2 12.03 -0.81 -2.60
C ILE A 2 12.37 -0.09 -3.92
N GLY A 3 11.99 -0.67 -5.06
CA GLY A 3 12.15 -0.03 -6.37
C GLY A 3 11.18 -0.60 -7.42
N THR A 4 11.17 0.01 -8.59
CA THR A 4 10.42 -0.45 -9.77
C THR A 4 11.30 -1.35 -10.63
N VAL A 5 10.70 -2.37 -11.24
CA VAL A 5 11.36 -3.26 -12.20
C VAL A 5 10.78 -2.98 -13.58
N ASP A 6 11.67 -2.82 -14.57
CA ASP A 6 11.27 -2.81 -15.98
C ASP A 6 10.94 -4.25 -16.41
N LEU A 7 9.71 -4.46 -16.88
CA LEU A 7 9.21 -5.77 -17.27
C LEU A 7 9.78 -6.25 -18.62
N ASP A 8 10.38 -5.36 -19.41
CA ASP A 8 11.05 -5.72 -20.66
C ASP A 8 12.48 -6.25 -20.42
N THR A 9 12.98 -6.16 -19.19
CA THR A 9 14.30 -6.70 -18.81
C THR A 9 14.27 -8.22 -18.72
N ASN A 10 15.33 -8.88 -19.20
CA ASN A 10 15.48 -10.33 -19.09
C ASN A 10 15.48 -10.75 -17.61
N PRO A 11 14.60 -11.68 -17.17
CA PRO A 11 14.54 -12.11 -15.78
C PRO A 11 15.86 -12.66 -15.24
N ALA A 12 16.72 -13.23 -16.09
CA ALA A 12 18.05 -13.72 -15.69
C ALA A 12 19.01 -12.61 -15.29
N GLU A 13 18.75 -11.37 -15.72
CA GLU A 13 19.53 -10.17 -15.39
C GLU A 13 19.04 -9.49 -14.10
N LEU A 14 17.87 -9.87 -13.59
CA LEU A 14 17.34 -9.41 -12.31
C LEU A 14 18.03 -10.15 -11.15
N ILE A 15 19.28 -9.79 -10.89
CA ILE A 15 20.07 -10.33 -9.78
C ILE A 15 19.70 -9.65 -8.45
N ALA A 16 19.64 -10.44 -7.37
CA ALA A 16 19.50 -10.01 -5.98
C ALA A 16 18.15 -9.41 -5.53
N LEU A 17 17.04 -9.72 -6.21
CA LEU A 17 15.69 -9.39 -5.71
C LEU A 17 15.23 -10.41 -4.66
N GLN A 18 14.66 -9.92 -3.55
CA GLN A 18 14.02 -10.77 -2.54
C GLN A 18 12.58 -11.18 -2.94
N GLY A 19 11.95 -10.41 -3.83
CA GLY A 19 10.61 -10.67 -4.34
C GLY A 19 10.15 -9.55 -5.26
N VAL A 20 9.07 -9.81 -6.00
CA VAL A 20 8.43 -8.85 -6.91
C VAL A 20 6.91 -8.99 -6.75
N ARG A 21 6.20 -7.87 -6.84
CA ARG A 21 4.74 -7.82 -6.98
C ARG A 21 4.39 -7.07 -8.26
N LEU A 22 3.53 -7.67 -9.08
CA LEU A 22 3.04 -7.06 -10.31
C LEU A 22 1.72 -6.34 -10.03
N PHE A 23 1.56 -5.16 -10.61
CA PHE A 23 0.34 -4.37 -10.56
C PHE A 23 -0.12 -4.08 -11.99
N ALA A 24 -1.41 -4.27 -12.25
CA ALA A 24 -2.02 -3.93 -13.53
C ALA A 24 -2.74 -2.60 -13.41
N GLY A 25 -2.18 -1.56 -14.02
CA GLY A 25 -2.66 -0.17 -13.90
C GLY A 25 -2.01 0.60 -12.75
N TYR A 26 -2.38 1.87 -12.62
CA TYR A 26 -1.86 2.79 -11.61
C TYR A 26 -2.95 3.79 -11.18
N ALA A 27 -2.86 4.26 -9.94
CA ALA A 27 -3.60 5.42 -9.49
C ALA A 27 -2.87 6.69 -9.94
N SER A 28 -3.63 7.71 -10.36
CA SER A 28 -3.08 8.97 -10.83
C SER A 28 -3.90 10.13 -10.29
N TRP A 29 -3.24 11.24 -10.05
CA TRP A 29 -3.85 12.48 -9.60
C TRP A 29 -3.62 13.57 -10.63
N ALA A 30 -4.65 14.36 -10.90
CA ALA A 30 -4.51 15.62 -11.62
C ALA A 30 -3.67 16.61 -10.81
N PRO A 31 -3.10 17.66 -11.44
CA PRO A 31 -2.32 18.67 -10.72
C PRO A 31 -3.10 19.27 -9.53
N GLY A 32 -2.51 19.20 -8.34
CA GLY A 32 -3.11 19.70 -7.10
C GLY A 32 -4.25 18.86 -6.51
N GLN A 33 -4.67 17.77 -7.17
CA GLN A 33 -5.77 16.93 -6.69
C GLN A 33 -5.40 16.20 -5.39
N LEU A 34 -4.21 15.60 -5.31
CA LEU A 34 -3.77 14.90 -4.10
C LEU A 34 -3.69 15.85 -2.90
N ASP A 35 -3.17 17.06 -3.11
CA ASP A 35 -3.10 18.08 -2.05
C ASP A 35 -4.49 18.47 -1.54
N ALA A 36 -5.46 18.65 -2.46
CA ALA A 36 -6.85 18.91 -2.08
C ALA A 36 -7.47 17.74 -1.29
N GLU A 37 -7.25 16.50 -1.75
CA GLU A 37 -7.73 15.30 -1.07
C GLU A 37 -7.11 15.13 0.33
N LEU A 38 -5.85 15.52 0.51
CA LEU A 38 -5.19 15.52 1.82
C LEU A 38 -5.76 16.59 2.76
N VAL A 39 -6.10 17.78 2.24
CA VAL A 39 -6.75 18.85 3.02
C VAL A 39 -8.16 18.43 3.47
N ASP A 40 -8.86 17.66 2.66
CA ASP A 40 -10.19 17.13 2.96
C ASP A 40 -10.18 15.85 3.83
N ASP A 41 -9.03 15.50 4.43
CA ASP A 41 -8.83 14.29 5.24
C ASP A 41 -9.24 12.98 4.53
N ALA A 42 -9.19 12.95 3.20
CA ALA A 42 -9.60 11.79 2.40
C ALA A 42 -8.56 10.65 2.42
N TRP A 43 -7.32 10.95 2.84
CA TRP A 43 -6.23 9.97 2.92
C TRP A 43 -5.56 9.96 4.28
N ILE A 44 -5.21 8.76 4.72
CA ILE A 44 -4.32 8.54 5.85
C ILE A 44 -2.93 8.21 5.27
N VAL A 45 -1.95 9.09 5.51
CA VAL A 45 -0.57 8.91 5.03
C VAL A 45 0.28 8.26 6.11
N LEU A 46 0.85 7.09 5.82
CA LEU A 46 1.65 6.28 6.73
C LEU A 46 2.96 5.84 6.07
N ASP A 47 3.98 5.58 6.88
CA ASP A 47 5.25 5.04 6.39
C ASP A 47 5.07 3.62 5.82
N ALA A 48 5.57 3.44 4.60
CA ALA A 48 5.65 2.13 3.96
C ALA A 48 6.82 1.32 4.54
N ALA A 49 6.57 0.03 4.78
CA ALA A 49 7.60 -0.94 5.14
C ALA A 49 7.89 -1.86 3.93
N GLU A 50 9.11 -2.37 3.82
CA GLU A 50 9.48 -3.31 2.73
C GLU A 50 8.57 -4.56 2.71
N SER A 51 8.10 -4.98 3.89
CA SER A 51 7.15 -6.08 4.05
C SER A 51 5.78 -5.84 3.40
N ASP A 52 5.39 -4.60 3.11
CA ASP A 52 4.06 -4.29 2.56
C ASP A 52 3.92 -4.76 1.12
N LEU A 53 4.99 -4.58 0.35
CA LEU A 53 5.06 -5.01 -1.04
C LEU A 53 5.07 -6.52 -1.19
N LEU A 54 5.65 -7.23 -0.22
CA LEU A 54 5.79 -8.68 -0.24
C LEU A 54 4.85 -9.37 0.74
N HIS A 55 3.83 -8.68 1.25
CA HIS A 55 2.88 -9.25 2.21
C HIS A 55 2.21 -10.50 1.62
N PRO A 56 2.20 -11.65 2.31
CA PRO A 56 1.70 -12.91 1.75
C PRO A 56 0.19 -12.88 1.45
N GLU A 57 -0.56 -12.03 2.15
CA GLU A 57 -2.01 -11.85 1.99
C GLU A 57 -2.31 -10.38 1.67
N PRO A 58 -2.36 -9.97 0.38
CA PRO A 58 -2.55 -8.57 0.00
C PRO A 58 -3.88 -7.98 0.45
N ALA A 59 -4.93 -8.81 0.60
CA ALA A 59 -6.24 -8.38 1.08
C ALA A 59 -6.18 -7.82 2.52
N GLU A 60 -5.30 -8.36 3.35
CA GLU A 60 -5.11 -7.96 4.75
C GLU A 60 -4.18 -6.73 4.90
N LEU A 61 -3.67 -6.18 3.80
CA LEU A 61 -2.60 -5.19 3.84
C LEU A 61 -3.05 -3.89 4.54
N TRP A 62 -4.27 -3.42 4.29
CA TRP A 62 -4.79 -2.21 4.93
C TRP A 62 -4.86 -2.39 6.45
N TRP A 63 -5.42 -3.51 6.93
CA TRP A 63 -5.53 -3.85 8.35
C TRP A 63 -4.15 -3.99 8.99
N THR A 64 -3.20 -4.57 8.26
CA THR A 64 -1.81 -4.72 8.71
C THR A 64 -1.10 -3.38 8.85
N VAL A 65 -1.20 -2.51 7.83
CA VAL A 65 -0.52 -1.20 7.79
C VAL A 65 -1.14 -0.23 8.79
N VAL A 66 -2.45 -0.16 8.90
CA VAL A 66 -3.15 0.65 9.91
C VAL A 66 -2.91 0.06 11.30
N GLY A 67 -3.01 -1.26 11.43
CA GLY A 67 -2.92 -1.99 12.69
C GLY A 67 -1.55 -1.99 13.35
N ARG A 68 -0.47 -1.67 12.64
CA ARG A 68 0.87 -1.56 13.24
C ARG A 68 1.22 -0.16 13.76
N GLN A 69 0.39 0.84 13.47
CA GLN A 69 0.69 2.21 13.86
C GLN A 69 0.71 2.36 15.38
N ARG A 70 1.56 3.26 15.90
CA ARG A 70 1.65 3.54 17.34
C ARG A 70 0.60 4.53 17.84
N SER A 71 -0.04 5.25 16.94
CA SER A 71 -1.11 6.21 17.24
C SER A 71 -2.48 5.53 17.28
N ASP A 72 -3.49 6.30 17.71
CA ASP A 72 -4.87 5.82 17.85
C ASP A 72 -5.51 5.37 16.53
N ILE A 73 -4.90 5.71 15.39
CA ILE A 73 -5.35 5.25 14.07
C ILE A 73 -5.36 3.71 13.95
N ARG A 74 -4.52 3.04 14.74
CA ARG A 74 -4.50 1.58 14.87
C ARG A 74 -5.86 0.99 15.25
N LEU A 75 -6.69 1.75 15.96
CA LEU A 75 -8.02 1.30 16.36
C LEU A 75 -8.94 1.05 15.14
N LEU A 76 -8.68 1.71 14.00
CA LEU A 76 -9.42 1.47 12.76
C LEU A 76 -9.15 0.08 12.18
N ALA A 77 -8.06 -0.61 12.54
CA ALA A 77 -7.82 -1.98 12.11
C ALA A 77 -8.85 -2.98 12.69
N ASN A 78 -9.63 -2.57 13.70
CA ASN A 78 -10.71 -3.39 14.26
C ASN A 78 -12.05 -3.17 13.56
N TYR A 79 -12.11 -2.31 12.52
CA TYR A 79 -13.34 -2.12 11.76
C TYR A 79 -13.67 -3.41 10.99
N PRO A 80 -14.94 -3.87 11.01
CA PRO A 80 -15.33 -5.05 10.26
C PRO A 80 -15.13 -4.81 8.76
N SER A 81 -14.69 -5.85 8.05
CA SER A 81 -14.49 -5.83 6.59
C SER A 81 -15.78 -5.51 5.81
N GLU A 82 -16.95 -5.73 6.43
CA GLU A 82 -18.26 -5.39 5.88
C GLU A 82 -19.04 -4.47 6.84
N PRO A 83 -18.97 -3.14 6.67
CA PRO A 83 -19.62 -2.17 7.57
C PRO A 83 -21.15 -2.25 7.62
N TRP A 84 -21.77 -2.94 6.67
CA TRP A 84 -23.21 -3.03 6.46
C TRP A 84 -23.87 -4.26 7.09
N VAL A 85 -23.07 -5.19 7.65
CA VAL A 85 -23.57 -6.39 8.32
C VAL A 85 -23.67 -6.10 9.82
N ASN A 86 -24.61 -5.25 10.20
CA ASN A 86 -25.07 -5.09 11.58
C ASN A 86 -26.57 -5.43 11.67
#